data_AF-A0A6I6RYQ7-F1
#
_entry.id   AF-A0A6I6RYQ7-F1
#
_cell.length_a   1.000
_cell.length_b   1.000
_cell.length_c   1.000
_cell.angle_alpha   90.00
_cell.angle_beta   90.00
_cell.angle_gamma   90.00
#
_symmetry.space_group_name_H-M   'P 1'
#
loop_
_entity.id
_entity.type
_entity.pdbx_description
1 polymer ?
#
loop_
_entity_poly.entity_id
_entity_poly.type
_entity_poly.pdbx_seq_one_letter_code
_entity_poly.pdbx_strand_id
1 'polypeptide(L)'
;MNRTDRLYALVEELRAASPRPRSARWLAGRFEVSVRTIERDLQALQQSGVPVYAEQGRTGGYVLDRERTLPPLNITPAQATALAVGLHALGGTPFAADARDALRKVRAVMPERERAAADEFAARVQLLVSPSPSPEVSRVLRDAVSDRRVLRLVYADARGATTDRLVEPLGFLGGERWYLIAWCRLRDAVRGFRLDRIQEAHRLDETAPPRLVDLAELDTFGHEKTGLSEVVKSG
;
A
#
# COMPACT_ATOMS: atom_id res chain seq x y z
N MET A 1 -15.79 7.76 -30.98
CA MET A 1 -15.07 7.85 -29.69
C MET A 1 -14.16 6.64 -29.51
N ASN A 2 -12.85 6.83 -29.25
CA ASN A 2 -11.94 5.74 -28.95
C ASN A 2 -12.34 5.06 -27.62
N ARG A 3 -12.02 3.78 -27.44
CA ARG A 3 -12.35 3.01 -26.24
C ARG A 3 -11.75 3.64 -24.98
N THR A 4 -10.51 4.11 -25.02
CA THR A 4 -9.85 4.74 -23.86
C THR A 4 -10.60 5.99 -23.39
N ASP A 5 -10.96 6.89 -24.32
CA ASP A 5 -11.73 8.09 -24.00
C ASP A 5 -13.11 7.73 -23.42
N ARG A 6 -13.76 6.69 -23.95
CA ARG A 6 -15.05 6.22 -23.46
C ARG A 6 -14.97 5.62 -22.06
N LEU A 7 -13.91 4.85 -21.76
CA LEU A 7 -13.69 4.30 -20.42
C LEU A 7 -13.49 5.42 -19.40
N TYR A 8 -12.71 6.44 -19.74
CA TYR A 8 -12.53 7.62 -18.89
C TYR A 8 -13.87 8.36 -18.68
N ALA A 9 -14.59 8.63 -19.76
CA ALA A 9 -15.87 9.33 -19.69
C ALA A 9 -16.95 8.55 -18.91
N LEU A 10 -16.93 7.21 -18.98
CA LEU A 10 -17.79 6.33 -18.18
C LEU A 10 -17.51 6.50 -16.68
N VAL A 11 -16.24 6.49 -16.29
CA VAL A 11 -15.84 6.69 -14.88
C VAL A 11 -16.31 8.05 -14.39
N GLU A 12 -16.08 9.12 -15.16
CA GLU A 12 -16.48 10.47 -14.77
C GLU A 12 -18.00 10.64 -14.70
N GLU A 13 -18.77 10.05 -15.61
CA GLU A 13 -20.23 10.06 -15.55
C GLU A 13 -20.75 9.33 -14.30
N LEU A 14 -20.21 8.14 -14.00
CA LEU A 14 -20.59 7.39 -12.80
C LEU A 14 -20.15 8.11 -11.52
N ARG A 15 -18.97 8.74 -11.52
CA ARG A 15 -18.47 9.56 -10.41
C ARG A 15 -19.37 10.76 -10.16
N ALA A 16 -19.79 11.48 -11.19
CA ALA A 16 -20.68 12.63 -11.09
C ALA A 16 -22.09 12.24 -10.60
N ALA A 17 -22.62 11.12 -11.10
CA ALA A 17 -23.95 10.63 -10.74
C ALA A 17 -24.03 9.98 -9.35
N SER A 18 -22.91 9.41 -8.86
CA SER A 18 -22.85 8.69 -7.58
C SER A 18 -23.38 9.54 -6.41
N PRO A 19 -24.22 8.98 -5.51
CA PRO A 19 -24.55 7.54 -5.37
C PRO A 19 -25.68 7.05 -6.28
N ARG A 20 -26.22 7.87 -7.19
CA ARG A 20 -27.35 7.44 -8.04
C ARG A 20 -26.89 6.48 -9.16
N PRO A 21 -27.55 5.34 -9.36
CA PRO A 21 -27.21 4.39 -10.42
C PRO A 21 -27.50 4.93 -11.82
N ARG A 22 -26.66 4.53 -12.78
CA ARG A 22 -26.89 4.71 -14.22
C ARG A 22 -27.08 3.36 -14.90
N SER A 23 -28.23 3.14 -15.52
CA SER A 23 -28.47 1.89 -16.25
C SER A 23 -27.57 1.78 -17.48
N ALA A 24 -27.20 0.55 -17.88
CA ALA A 24 -26.40 0.34 -19.10
C ALA A 24 -27.09 0.89 -20.35
N ARG A 25 -28.43 0.85 -20.40
CA ARG A 25 -29.21 1.44 -21.51
C ARG A 25 -29.08 2.96 -21.57
N TRP A 26 -29.10 3.63 -20.42
CA TRP A 26 -28.91 5.08 -20.36
C TRP A 26 -27.50 5.47 -20.78
N LEU A 27 -26.48 4.77 -20.27
CA LEU A 27 -25.07 4.98 -20.65
C LEU A 27 -24.86 4.72 -22.15
N ALA A 28 -25.47 3.67 -22.69
CA ALA A 28 -25.41 3.33 -24.12
C ALA A 28 -25.96 4.45 -24.99
N GLY A 29 -27.11 5.02 -24.61
CA GLY A 29 -27.68 6.19 -25.28
C GLY A 29 -26.78 7.42 -25.18
N ARG A 30 -26.22 7.70 -23.99
CA ARG A 30 -25.36 8.88 -23.77
C ARG A 30 -24.04 8.82 -24.53
N PHE A 31 -23.42 7.64 -24.61
CA PHE A 31 -22.13 7.46 -25.29
C PHE A 31 -22.27 6.98 -26.74
N GLU A 32 -23.51 6.90 -27.26
CA GLU A 32 -23.84 6.51 -28.64
C GLU A 32 -23.22 5.15 -29.05
N VAL A 33 -23.30 4.17 -28.14
CA VAL A 33 -22.79 2.81 -28.36
C VAL A 33 -23.83 1.77 -27.96
N SER A 34 -23.61 0.51 -28.33
CA SER A 34 -24.49 -0.58 -27.91
C SER A 34 -24.41 -0.83 -26.40
N VAL A 35 -25.50 -1.35 -25.80
CA VAL A 35 -25.54 -1.81 -24.41
C VAL A 35 -24.43 -2.84 -24.14
N ARG A 36 -24.22 -3.78 -25.07
CA ARG A 36 -23.15 -4.79 -24.99
C ARG A 36 -21.73 -4.18 -24.99
N THR A 37 -21.55 -3.00 -25.57
CA THR A 37 -20.29 -2.26 -25.51
C THR A 37 -20.10 -1.67 -24.12
N ILE A 38 -21.13 -1.04 -23.57
CA ILE A 38 -21.11 -0.49 -22.20
C ILE A 38 -20.85 -1.57 -21.17
N GLU A 39 -21.56 -2.71 -21.23
CA GLU A 39 -21.37 -3.81 -20.28
C GLU A 39 -19.93 -4.36 -20.33
N ARG A 40 -19.35 -4.51 -21.53
CA ARG A 40 -17.94 -4.91 -21.67
C ARG A 40 -16.96 -3.88 -21.13
N ASP A 41 -17.23 -2.60 -21.34
CA ASP A 41 -16.37 -1.53 -20.84
C ASP A 41 -16.47 -1.42 -19.32
N LEU A 42 -17.66 -1.54 -18.73
CA LEU A 42 -17.86 -1.60 -17.27
C LEU A 42 -17.17 -2.81 -16.66
N GLN A 43 -17.27 -3.98 -17.30
CA GLN A 43 -16.55 -5.18 -16.85
C GLN A 43 -15.03 -4.99 -16.90
N ALA A 44 -14.51 -4.33 -17.94
CA ALA A 44 -13.09 -4.00 -18.04
C ALA A 44 -12.66 -3.03 -16.93
N LEU A 45 -13.48 -2.02 -16.61
CA LEU A 45 -13.23 -1.10 -15.49
C LEU A 45 -13.18 -1.83 -14.13
N GLN A 46 -14.11 -2.77 -13.90
CA GLN A 46 -14.12 -3.60 -12.69
C GLN A 46 -12.86 -4.47 -12.59
N GLN A 47 -12.46 -5.10 -13.69
CA GLN A 47 -11.23 -5.90 -13.76
C GLN A 47 -9.96 -5.05 -13.55
N SER A 48 -9.98 -3.78 -13.94
CA SER A 48 -8.88 -2.83 -13.67
C SER A 48 -8.95 -2.21 -12.27
N GLY A 49 -9.88 -2.65 -11.41
CA GLY A 49 -9.98 -2.20 -10.02
C GLY A 49 -10.71 -0.87 -9.82
N VAL A 50 -11.39 -0.33 -10.83
CA VAL A 50 -12.31 0.79 -10.61
C VAL A 50 -13.50 0.25 -9.82
N PRO A 51 -13.88 0.88 -8.69
CA PRO A 51 -14.89 0.33 -7.78
C PRO A 51 -16.30 0.65 -8.28
N VAL A 52 -16.63 0.13 -9.46
CA VAL A 52 -17.97 0.16 -10.03
C VAL A 52 -18.70 -1.11 -9.64
N TYR A 53 -19.92 -1.00 -9.13
CA TYR A 53 -20.79 -2.14 -8.83
C TYR A 53 -22.16 -1.95 -9.47
N ALA A 54 -22.91 -3.04 -9.60
CA ALA A 54 -24.26 -3.03 -10.12
C ALA A 54 -25.27 -3.11 -8.96
N GLU A 55 -26.17 -2.15 -8.88
CA GLU A 55 -27.36 -2.21 -8.03
C GLU A 55 -28.48 -2.91 -8.79
N GLN A 56 -29.11 -3.90 -8.14
CA GLN A 56 -30.25 -4.62 -8.72
C GLN A 56 -31.58 -3.90 -8.47
N GLY A 57 -32.58 -4.20 -9.30
CA GLY A 57 -33.95 -3.69 -9.17
C GLY A 57 -34.44 -2.90 -10.38
N ARG A 58 -35.71 -2.49 -10.34
CA ARG A 58 -36.40 -1.84 -11.48
C ARG A 58 -35.77 -0.50 -11.89
N THR A 59 -35.12 0.19 -10.95
CA THR A 59 -34.36 1.43 -11.14
C THR A 59 -32.85 1.22 -10.96
N GLY A 60 -32.40 -0.04 -10.96
CA GLY A 60 -31.00 -0.41 -10.78
C GLY A 60 -30.10 -0.02 -11.96
N GLY A 61 -28.80 -0.16 -11.75
CA GLY A 61 -27.79 0.25 -12.70
C GLY A 61 -26.40 0.21 -12.08
N TYR A 62 -25.44 0.84 -12.74
CA TYR A 62 -24.06 0.87 -12.29
C TYR A 62 -23.82 2.12 -11.46
N VAL A 63 -23.10 1.95 -10.35
CA VAL A 63 -22.70 3.01 -9.41
C VAL A 63 -21.19 2.93 -9.24
N LEU A 64 -20.53 4.07 -9.21
CA LEU A 64 -19.15 4.17 -8.74
C LEU A 64 -19.16 4.43 -7.24
N ASP A 65 -18.48 3.57 -6.49
CA ASP A 65 -18.31 3.70 -5.06
C ASP A 65 -17.35 4.86 -4.75
N ARG A 66 -17.90 6.00 -4.31
CA ARG A 66 -17.13 7.19 -3.95
C ARG A 66 -16.24 6.96 -2.73
N GLU A 67 -16.57 6.01 -1.85
CA GLU A 67 -15.76 5.70 -0.67
C GLU A 67 -14.47 4.96 -1.04
N ARG A 68 -14.41 4.38 -2.25
CA ARG A 68 -13.26 3.60 -2.74
C ARG A 68 -12.49 4.30 -3.86
N THR A 69 -12.79 5.56 -4.16
CA THR A 69 -12.01 6.39 -5.09
C THR A 69 -11.64 7.71 -4.44
N LEU A 70 -10.43 8.20 -4.70
CA LEU A 70 -10.10 9.57 -4.33
C LEU A 70 -10.76 10.56 -5.30
N PRO A 71 -11.35 11.67 -4.81
CA PRO A 71 -11.74 12.78 -5.68
C PRO A 71 -10.50 13.36 -6.40
N PRO A 72 -10.67 14.20 -7.44
CA PRO A 72 -9.54 14.91 -8.06
C PRO A 72 -8.73 15.66 -6.99
N LEU A 73 -7.44 15.36 -6.90
CA LEU A 73 -6.51 15.97 -5.94
C LEU A 73 -5.59 16.94 -6.68
N ASN A 74 -5.49 18.16 -6.19
CA ASN A 74 -4.46 19.11 -6.63
C ASN A 74 -3.22 18.90 -5.76
N ILE A 75 -2.17 18.34 -6.33
CA ILE A 75 -0.89 18.09 -5.64
C ILE A 75 0.15 19.06 -6.18
N THR A 76 0.60 19.98 -5.34
CA THR A 76 1.66 20.93 -5.72
C THR A 76 3.01 20.21 -5.89
N PRO A 77 3.97 20.79 -6.65
CA PRO A 77 5.31 20.23 -6.76
C PRO A 77 6.00 19.99 -5.41
N ALA A 78 5.85 20.92 -4.45
CA ALA A 78 6.42 20.77 -3.11
C ALA A 78 5.81 19.60 -2.32
N GLN A 79 4.49 19.41 -2.40
CA GLN A 79 3.81 18.26 -1.79
C GLN A 79 4.23 16.93 -2.46
N ALA A 80 4.37 16.92 -3.78
CA ALA A 80 4.86 15.74 -4.50
C ALA A 80 6.28 15.36 -4.09
N THR A 81 7.18 16.34 -3.94
CA THR A 81 8.54 16.09 -3.45
C THR A 81 8.55 15.64 -1.98
N ALA A 82 7.72 16.25 -1.11
CA ALA A 82 7.61 15.82 0.28
C ALA A 82 7.12 14.35 0.39
N LEU A 83 6.12 13.97 -0.42
CA LEU A 83 5.66 12.59 -0.54
C LEU A 83 6.77 11.68 -1.06
N ALA A 84 7.53 12.10 -2.08
CA ALA A 84 8.65 11.31 -2.60
C ALA A 84 9.72 11.06 -1.52
N VAL A 85 10.07 12.08 -0.73
CA VAL A 85 11.02 11.96 0.39
C VAL A 85 10.50 11.02 1.47
N GLY A 86 9.25 11.20 1.92
CA GLY A 86 8.64 10.35 2.94
C GLY A 86 8.51 8.88 2.49
N LEU A 87 8.08 8.65 1.25
CA LEU A 87 7.94 7.31 0.68
C LEU A 87 9.30 6.65 0.41
N HIS A 88 10.35 7.42 0.12
CA HIS A 88 11.71 6.90 0.00
C HIS A 88 12.23 6.33 1.33
N ALA A 89 11.85 6.92 2.47
CA ALA A 89 12.22 6.40 3.80
C ALA A 89 11.65 4.99 4.07
N LEU A 90 10.64 4.56 3.30
CA LEU A 90 10.11 3.19 3.33
C LEU A 90 10.90 2.22 2.43
N GLY A 91 11.97 2.67 1.79
CA GLY A 91 12.88 1.84 1.02
C GLY A 91 13.42 0.68 1.85
N GLY A 92 13.34 -0.54 1.32
CA GLY A 92 13.84 -1.71 2.04
C GLY A 92 12.96 -2.21 3.19
N THR A 93 11.81 -1.58 3.39
CA THR A 93 10.81 -2.05 4.33
C THR A 93 9.81 -2.97 3.64
N PRO A 94 9.00 -3.70 4.41
CA PRO A 94 7.81 -4.37 3.94
C PRO A 94 6.76 -3.42 3.37
N PHE A 95 7.00 -2.14 3.09
CA PHE A 95 6.05 -1.24 2.42
C PHE A 95 6.63 -0.60 1.15
N ALA A 96 7.89 -0.90 0.82
CA ALA A 96 8.61 -0.26 -0.28
C ALA A 96 7.94 -0.39 -1.66
N ALA A 97 7.27 -1.53 -1.92
CA ALA A 97 6.57 -1.75 -3.18
C ALA A 97 5.32 -0.84 -3.31
N ASP A 98 4.49 -0.79 -2.27
CA ASP A 98 3.29 0.05 -2.27
C ASP A 98 3.64 1.52 -2.19
N ALA A 99 4.71 1.89 -1.49
CA ALA A 99 5.22 3.25 -1.46
C ALA A 99 5.59 3.74 -2.88
N ARG A 100 6.28 2.90 -3.66
CA ARG A 100 6.61 3.20 -5.07
C ARG A 100 5.36 3.27 -5.95
N ASP A 101 4.39 2.40 -5.72
CA ASP A 101 3.14 2.40 -6.47
C ASP A 101 2.28 3.64 -6.17
N ALA A 102 2.17 4.02 -4.91
CA ALA A 102 1.51 5.23 -4.45
C ALA A 102 2.14 6.49 -5.06
N LEU A 103 3.48 6.61 -5.01
CA LEU A 103 4.17 7.74 -5.65
C LEU A 103 3.91 7.81 -7.16
N ARG A 104 3.88 6.65 -7.84
CA ARG A 104 3.56 6.59 -9.27
C ARG A 104 2.14 7.08 -9.55
N LYS A 105 1.17 6.67 -8.73
CA LYS A 105 -0.24 7.12 -8.84
C LYS A 105 -0.37 8.62 -8.62
N VAL A 106 0.32 9.17 -7.62
CA VAL A 106 0.36 10.62 -7.36
C VAL A 106 0.95 11.38 -8.55
N ARG A 107 2.11 10.95 -9.07
CA ARG A 107 2.74 11.60 -10.24
C ARG A 107 1.90 11.49 -11.52
N ALA A 108 1.07 10.45 -11.64
CA ALA A 108 0.23 10.22 -12.82
C ALA A 108 -0.97 11.19 -12.91
N VAL A 109 -1.41 11.76 -11.79
CA VAL A 109 -2.52 12.73 -11.77
C VAL A 109 -2.05 14.18 -11.82
N MET A 110 -0.74 14.43 -11.78
CA MET A 110 -0.18 15.77 -11.87
C MET A 110 -0.16 16.28 -13.33
N PRO A 111 -0.46 17.57 -13.56
CA PRO A 111 -0.21 18.21 -14.85
C PRO A 111 1.28 18.14 -15.24
N GLU A 112 1.56 18.03 -16.54
CA GLU A 112 2.94 17.88 -17.07
C GLU A 112 3.91 18.91 -16.49
N ARG A 113 3.50 20.18 -16.45
CA ARG A 113 4.31 21.29 -15.92
C ARG A 113 4.67 21.11 -14.45
N GLU A 114 3.72 20.67 -13.63
CA GLU A 114 3.93 20.48 -12.20
C GLU A 114 4.80 19.24 -11.93
N ARG A 115 4.60 18.18 -12.72
CA ARG A 115 5.45 16.99 -12.65
C ARG A 115 6.90 17.32 -13.02
N ALA A 116 7.12 18.10 -14.08
CA ALA A 116 8.47 18.54 -14.46
C ALA A 116 9.12 19.41 -13.37
N ALA A 117 8.37 20.32 -12.75
CA ALA A 117 8.86 21.12 -11.63
C ALA A 117 9.21 20.27 -10.39
N ALA A 118 8.39 19.25 -10.09
CA ALA A 118 8.67 18.30 -9.02
C ALA A 118 9.93 17.47 -9.29
N ASP A 119 10.14 17.04 -10.53
CA ASP A 119 11.34 16.30 -10.96
C ASP A 119 12.60 17.17 -10.87
N GLU A 120 12.54 18.43 -11.29
CA GLU A 120 13.65 19.38 -11.16
C GLU A 120 14.01 19.64 -9.70
N PHE A 121 13.01 19.81 -8.84
CA PHE A 121 13.23 20.03 -7.41
C PHE A 121 13.78 18.76 -6.73
N ALA A 122 13.23 17.59 -7.05
CA ALA A 122 13.70 16.30 -6.54
C ALA A 122 15.15 16.00 -6.97
N ALA A 123 15.59 16.44 -8.15
CA ALA A 123 16.98 16.29 -8.60
C ALA A 123 18.00 17.00 -7.68
N ARG A 124 17.55 17.96 -6.86
CA ARG A 124 18.37 18.68 -5.88
C ARG A 124 18.38 18.01 -4.50
N VAL A 125 17.65 16.91 -4.34
CA VAL A 125 17.54 16.15 -3.08
C VAL A 125 18.29 14.84 -3.23
N GLN A 126 19.30 14.64 -2.38
CA GLN A 126 20.03 13.37 -2.29
C GLN A 126 19.68 12.71 -0.96
N LEU A 127 19.34 11.43 -1.01
CA LEU A 127 18.94 10.65 0.16
C LEU A 127 19.95 9.52 0.39
N LEU A 128 20.34 9.33 1.65
CA LEU A 128 21.22 8.23 2.03
C LEU A 128 20.47 6.91 1.94
N VAL A 129 21.06 5.93 1.26
CA VAL A 129 20.50 4.57 1.19
C VAL A 129 20.95 3.78 2.42
N SER A 130 20.00 3.34 3.22
CA SER A 130 20.26 2.44 4.33
C SER A 130 20.31 0.97 3.87
N PRO A 131 21.15 0.12 4.50
CA PRO A 131 21.09 -1.32 4.28
C PRO A 131 19.70 -1.83 4.57
N SER A 132 19.17 -2.66 3.68
CA SER A 132 17.83 -3.20 3.81
C SER A 132 17.76 -4.65 3.37
N PRO A 133 16.81 -5.43 3.91
CA PRO A 133 16.57 -6.78 3.43
C PRO A 133 16.19 -6.75 1.94
N SER A 134 16.37 -7.89 1.27
CA SER A 134 15.93 -8.03 -0.11
C SER A 134 14.41 -7.78 -0.24
N PRO A 135 13.93 -7.34 -1.42
CA PRO A 135 12.50 -7.17 -1.66
C PRO A 135 11.68 -8.45 -1.43
N GLU A 136 12.29 -9.62 -1.65
CA GLU A 136 11.68 -10.93 -1.40
C GLU A 136 11.47 -11.17 0.09
N VAL A 137 12.52 -10.99 0.91
CA VAL A 137 12.42 -11.09 2.38
C VAL A 137 11.36 -10.13 2.89
N SER A 138 11.39 -8.87 2.44
CA SER A 138 10.39 -7.86 2.84
C SER A 138 8.95 -8.29 2.55
N ARG A 139 8.71 -8.96 1.42
CA ARG A 139 7.39 -9.51 1.06
C ARG A 139 6.99 -10.65 1.98
N VAL A 140 7.88 -11.63 2.17
CA VAL A 140 7.63 -12.78 3.04
C VAL A 140 7.29 -12.34 4.47
N LEU A 141 8.02 -11.36 5.02
CA LEU A 141 7.75 -10.82 6.35
C LEU A 141 6.37 -10.17 6.44
N ARG A 142 5.99 -9.37 5.43
CA ARG A 142 4.67 -8.72 5.36
C ARG A 142 3.54 -9.73 5.36
N ASP A 143 3.65 -10.72 4.48
CA ASP A 143 2.63 -11.74 4.28
C ASP A 143 2.47 -12.59 5.55
N ALA A 144 3.58 -12.94 6.20
CA ALA A 144 3.55 -13.70 7.45
C ALA A 144 2.95 -12.92 8.64
N VAL A 145 3.17 -11.61 8.74
CA VAL A 145 2.50 -10.76 9.74
C VAL A 145 0.99 -10.71 9.47
N SER A 146 0.60 -10.50 8.21
CA SER A 146 -0.80 -10.43 7.79
C SER A 146 -1.55 -11.75 8.04
N ASP A 147 -0.95 -12.87 7.64
CA ASP A 147 -1.56 -14.20 7.71
C ASP A 147 -1.33 -14.89 9.06
N ARG A 148 -0.61 -14.25 9.99
CA ARG A 148 -0.16 -14.81 11.27
C ARG A 148 0.50 -16.17 11.09
N ARG A 149 1.51 -16.24 10.23
CA ARG A 149 2.26 -17.48 9.94
C ARG A 149 3.62 -17.47 10.62
N VAL A 150 4.04 -18.61 11.15
CA VAL A 150 5.37 -18.77 11.75
C VAL A 150 6.44 -18.56 10.68
N LEU A 151 7.52 -17.86 11.05
CA LEU A 151 8.65 -17.59 10.18
C LEU A 151 9.88 -18.37 10.65
N ARG A 152 10.61 -18.96 9.71
CA ARG A 152 12.01 -19.35 9.89
C ARG A 152 12.90 -18.24 9.33
N LEU A 153 13.74 -17.66 10.18
CA LEU A 153 14.67 -16.60 9.81
C LEU A 153 16.11 -17.08 9.91
N VAL A 154 16.91 -16.74 8.90
CA VAL A 154 18.37 -16.77 8.99
C VAL A 154 18.81 -15.37 9.39
N TYR A 155 19.19 -15.22 10.66
CA TYR A 155 19.41 -13.92 11.30
C TYR A 155 20.86 -13.74 11.74
N ALA A 156 21.50 -12.66 11.28
CA ALA A 156 22.82 -12.26 11.74
C ALA A 156 22.71 -11.39 13.00
N ASP A 157 23.37 -11.79 14.08
CA ASP A 157 23.41 -10.99 15.30
C ASP A 157 24.36 -9.77 15.17
N ALA A 158 24.48 -8.99 16.25
CA ALA A 158 25.35 -7.80 16.26
C ALA A 158 26.85 -8.11 16.06
N ARG A 159 27.27 -9.36 16.30
CA ARG A 159 28.65 -9.84 16.11
C ARG A 159 28.83 -10.53 14.76
N GLY A 160 27.79 -10.59 13.93
CA GLY A 160 27.80 -11.23 12.62
C GLY A 160 27.58 -12.74 12.66
N ALA A 161 27.28 -13.33 13.83
CA ALA A 161 26.99 -14.75 13.91
C ALA A 161 25.58 -15.03 13.38
N THR A 162 25.50 -15.90 12.38
CA THR A 162 24.22 -16.32 11.79
C THR A 162 23.53 -17.35 12.67
N THR A 163 22.23 -17.18 12.86
CA THR A 163 21.39 -18.09 13.66
C THR A 163 20.07 -18.35 12.97
N ASP A 164 19.62 -19.60 13.01
CA ASP A 164 18.26 -19.99 12.65
C ASP A 164 17.30 -19.66 13.79
N ARG A 165 16.21 -18.95 13.48
CA ARG A 165 15.19 -18.55 14.45
C ARG A 165 13.81 -18.92 13.93
N LEU A 166 13.05 -19.67 14.72
CA LEU A 166 11.60 -19.80 14.55
C LEU A 166 10.92 -18.70 15.35
N VAL A 167 10.15 -17.86 14.67
CA VAL A 167 9.51 -16.68 15.27
C VAL A 167 8.05 -16.57 14.88
N GLU A 168 7.23 -16.12 15.82
CA GLU A 168 5.80 -15.84 15.61
C GLU A 168 5.65 -14.32 15.42
N PRO A 169 5.39 -13.84 14.20
CA PRO A 169 5.36 -12.41 13.90
C PRO A 169 4.19 -11.72 14.59
N LEU A 170 4.44 -10.55 15.18
CA LEU A 170 3.46 -9.73 15.91
C LEU A 170 3.22 -8.38 15.22
N GLY A 171 4.22 -7.81 14.57
CA GLY A 171 4.10 -6.54 13.87
C GLY A 171 5.45 -5.95 13.48
N PHE A 172 5.42 -4.70 13.00
CA PHE A 172 6.62 -3.93 12.66
C PHE A 172 6.75 -2.71 13.55
N LEU A 173 7.98 -2.37 13.92
CA LEU A 173 8.34 -1.12 14.58
C LEU A 173 9.33 -0.37 13.68
N GLY A 174 8.97 0.85 13.28
CA GLY A 174 9.75 1.71 12.38
C GLY A 174 10.29 2.96 13.10
N GLY A 175 11.41 3.49 12.58
CA GLY A 175 12.15 4.66 13.07
C GLY A 175 13.38 4.87 12.20
N GLU A 176 14.55 5.18 12.77
CA GLU A 176 15.82 5.16 12.02
C GLU A 176 16.13 3.78 11.42
N ARG A 177 15.67 2.72 12.07
CA ARG A 177 15.77 1.34 11.61
C ARG A 177 14.42 0.65 11.77
N TRP A 178 14.21 -0.36 10.95
CA TRP A 178 13.00 -1.16 10.98
C TRP A 178 13.24 -2.49 11.68
N TYR A 179 12.25 -2.92 12.46
CA TYR A 179 12.26 -4.15 13.23
C TYR A 179 11.00 -4.96 12.97
N LEU A 180 11.14 -6.26 12.78
CA LEU A 180 10.07 -7.22 12.99
C LEU A 180 9.98 -7.52 14.49
N ILE A 181 8.83 -7.24 15.09
CA ILE A 181 8.54 -7.68 16.45
C ILE A 181 7.93 -9.08 16.36
N ALA A 182 8.51 -10.04 17.08
CA ALA A 182 8.05 -11.41 17.07
C ALA A 182 8.34 -12.15 18.38
N TRP A 183 7.54 -13.16 18.72
CA TRP A 183 7.89 -14.12 19.78
C TRP A 183 8.96 -15.06 19.25
N CYS A 184 10.12 -15.10 19.91
CA CYS A 184 11.20 -15.99 19.54
C CYS A 184 11.09 -17.31 20.31
N ARG A 185 10.76 -18.41 19.64
CA ARG A 185 10.56 -19.72 20.31
C ARG A 185 11.81 -20.22 21.03
N LEU A 186 12.99 -19.95 20.47
CA LEU A 186 14.26 -20.34 21.07
C LEU A 186 14.60 -19.56 22.35
N ARG A 187 14.07 -18.34 22.49
CA ARG A 187 14.31 -17.49 23.67
C ARG A 187 13.11 -17.38 24.59
N ASP A 188 12.00 -17.98 24.18
CA ASP A 188 10.70 -17.94 24.85
C ASP A 188 10.29 -16.53 25.31
N ALA A 189 10.48 -15.54 24.42
CA ALA A 189 10.23 -14.15 24.71
C ALA A 189 10.00 -13.32 23.44
N VAL A 190 9.35 -12.16 23.60
CA VAL A 190 9.22 -11.15 22.54
C VAL A 190 10.57 -10.52 22.24
N ARG A 191 10.91 -10.39 20.96
CA ARG A 191 12.13 -9.74 20.49
C ARG A 191 11.89 -8.92 19.23
N GLY A 192 12.68 -7.85 19.11
CA GLY A 192 12.83 -7.09 17.87
C GLY A 192 13.95 -7.66 17.00
N PHE A 193 13.64 -8.01 15.77
CA PHE A 193 14.58 -8.45 14.75
C PHE A 193 14.77 -7.34 13.74
N ARG A 194 15.96 -6.73 13.73
CA ARG A 194 16.28 -5.71 12.73
C ARG A 194 16.19 -6.28 11.32
N LEU A 195 15.43 -5.59 10.47
CA LEU A 195 15.15 -6.08 9.12
C LEU A 195 16.42 -6.18 8.27
N ASP A 196 17.35 -5.24 8.42
CA ASP A 196 18.63 -5.21 7.71
C ASP A 196 19.59 -6.36 8.09
N ARG A 197 19.26 -7.14 9.11
CA ARG A 197 20.04 -8.30 9.59
C ARG A 197 19.39 -9.64 9.27
N ILE A 198 18.22 -9.64 8.62
CA ILE A 198 17.55 -10.86 8.16
C ILE A 198 18.13 -11.19 6.77
N GLN A 199 18.92 -12.26 6.71
CA GLN A 199 19.54 -12.72 5.47
C GLN A 199 18.53 -13.49 4.61
N GLU A 200 17.76 -14.38 5.23
CA GLU A 200 16.72 -15.17 4.59
C GLU A 200 15.49 -15.26 5.50
N ALA A 201 14.31 -15.37 4.89
CA ALA A 201 13.05 -15.55 5.59
C ALA A 201 12.18 -16.55 4.82
N HIS A 202 11.66 -17.55 5.53
CA HIS A 202 10.74 -18.54 4.99
C HIS A 202 9.47 -18.56 5.83
N ARG A 203 8.33 -18.39 5.18
CA ARG A 203 7.02 -18.59 5.79
C ARG A 203 6.74 -20.07 5.91
N LEU A 204 6.33 -20.51 7.10
CA LEU A 204 5.87 -21.87 7.35
C LEU A 204 4.34 -21.92 7.27
N ASP A 205 3.78 -23.11 7.04
CA ASP A 205 2.33 -23.32 7.01
C ASP A 205 1.69 -23.28 8.41
N GLU A 206 2.51 -23.32 9.45
CA GLU A 206 2.08 -23.22 10.84
C GLU A 206 1.51 -21.82 11.14
N THR A 207 0.33 -21.80 11.77
CA THR A 207 -0.28 -20.56 12.25
C THR A 207 0.33 -20.17 13.60
N ALA A 208 0.79 -18.93 13.73
CA ALA A 208 1.27 -18.38 14.98
C ALA A 208 0.11 -18.30 16.00
N PRO A 209 0.28 -18.81 17.23
CA PRO A 209 -0.73 -18.68 18.27
C PRO A 209 -0.94 -17.19 18.61
N PRO A 210 -2.16 -16.78 18.99
CA PRO A 210 -2.40 -15.41 19.42
C PRO A 210 -1.60 -15.12 20.69
N ARG A 211 -0.75 -14.09 20.64
CA ARG A 211 -0.02 -13.55 21.79
C ARG A 211 -0.59 -12.18 22.10
N LEU A 212 -1.00 -11.95 23.35
CA LEU A 212 -1.36 -10.61 23.82
C LEU A 212 -0.07 -9.89 24.18
N VAL A 213 0.42 -9.07 23.26
CA VAL A 213 1.60 -8.22 23.46
C VAL A 213 1.22 -6.82 23.06
N ASP A 214 1.31 -5.88 24.00
CA ASP A 214 1.16 -4.48 23.67
C ASP A 214 2.44 -3.96 23.00
N LEU A 215 2.36 -3.71 21.69
CA LEU A 215 3.47 -3.15 20.93
C LEU A 215 3.82 -1.73 21.42
N ALA A 216 2.87 -1.00 22.03
CA ALA A 216 3.08 0.31 22.61
C ALA A 216 3.95 0.26 23.88
N GLU A 217 3.90 -0.83 24.65
CA GLU A 217 4.67 -1.02 25.89
C GLU A 217 6.08 -1.59 25.68
N LEU A 218 6.44 -1.99 24.46
CA LEU A 218 7.80 -2.46 24.17
C LEU A 218 8.83 -1.38 24.47
N ASP A 219 9.94 -1.73 25.12
CA ASP A 219 11.05 -0.79 25.35
C ASP A 219 11.47 -0.13 24.01
N THR A 220 11.33 1.19 23.96
CA THR A 220 11.57 2.01 22.76
C THR A 220 13.04 2.34 22.55
N PHE A 221 13.92 1.82 23.40
CA PHE A 221 15.30 2.30 23.49
C PHE A 221 15.37 3.81 23.77
N GLY A 222 14.36 4.37 24.46
CA GLY A 222 14.31 5.78 24.87
C GLY A 222 13.65 6.75 23.89
N HIS A 223 12.99 6.28 22.83
CA HIS A 223 12.29 7.14 21.86
C HIS A 223 10.78 7.25 22.14
N GLU A 224 10.17 8.40 21.83
CA GLU A 224 8.71 8.55 21.78
C GLU A 224 8.12 7.73 20.62
N LYS A 225 6.95 7.13 20.86
CA LYS A 225 6.20 6.34 19.87
C LYS A 225 4.98 7.11 19.41
N THR A 226 4.67 7.00 18.12
CA THR A 226 3.38 7.42 17.57
C THR A 226 2.85 6.28 16.72
N GLY A 227 1.60 5.90 16.97
CA GLY A 227 0.96 4.85 16.18
C GLY A 227 0.71 5.33 14.75
N LEU A 228 0.86 4.44 13.75
CA LEU A 228 0.53 4.81 12.37
C LEU A 228 -0.93 5.28 12.24
N SER A 229 -1.84 4.73 13.06
CA SER A 229 -3.23 5.16 13.17
C SER A 229 -3.40 6.59 13.67
N GLU A 230 -2.46 7.13 14.46
CA GLU A 230 -2.47 8.50 14.95
C GLU A 230 -1.92 9.45 13.88
N VAL A 231 -0.84 9.05 13.19
CA VAL A 231 -0.29 9.80 12.05
C VAL A 231 -1.37 10.01 10.98
N VAL A 232 -2.10 8.94 10.63
CA VAL A 232 -3.19 8.99 9.64
C VAL A 232 -4.34 9.90 10.08
N LYS A 233 -4.56 10.11 11.38
CA LYS A 233 -5.61 11.02 11.89
C LYS A 233 -5.17 12.48 11.95
N SER A 234 -3.86 12.74 11.98
CA SER A 234 -3.29 14.09 12.11
C SER A 234 -3.00 14.81 10.79
N GLY A 235 -3.03 14.10 9.66
CA GLY A 235 -2.84 14.64 8.31
C GLY A 235 -4.17 14.88 7.60
#